data_AF-A0A2V9G388-F1
#
_entry.id   AF-A0A2V9G388-F1
#
_cell.length_a   1.000
_cell.length_b   1.000
_cell.length_c   1.000
_cell.angle_alpha   90.00
_cell.angle_beta   90.00
_cell.angle_gamma   90.00
#
_symmetry.space_group_name_H-M   'P 1'
#
loop_
_entity.id
_entity.type
_entity.pdbx_description
1 polymer ?
#
loop_
_entity_poly.entity_id
_entity_poly.type
_entity_poly.pdbx_seq_one_letter_code
_entity_poly.pdbx_strand_id
1 'polypeptide(L)'
;MEVAEGGNLTRIFEGLGMSGWFRYEKCRTTFRLPASKAWALGLLIELDETPIGTFVELEGPAGAIDRAAAELGFSKHDYLSKNYLRLYMEECRRKGVQPTHMVFRTRKKRC
;
A
#
# COMPACT_ATOMS: atom_id res chain seq x y z
N MET A 1 -0.65 -2.79 -16.81
CA MET A 1 -0.36 -1.83 -17.89
C MET A 1 0.74 -0.93 -17.37
N GLU A 2 1.88 -0.88 -18.05
CA GLU A 2 3.00 -0.02 -17.65
C GLU A 2 3.03 1.22 -18.52
N VAL A 3 3.52 2.33 -17.97
CA VAL A 3 3.65 3.61 -18.67
C VAL A 3 5.14 3.91 -18.81
N ALA A 4 5.62 3.96 -20.06
CA ALA A 4 7.04 4.17 -20.33
C ALA A 4 7.55 5.56 -19.88
N GLU A 5 6.72 6.60 -20.02
CA GLU A 5 7.07 7.98 -19.66
C GLU A 5 5.97 8.62 -18.79
N GLY A 6 6.14 8.54 -17.46
CA GLY A 6 5.18 9.10 -16.51
C GLY A 6 4.93 10.60 -16.70
N GLY A 7 5.95 11.37 -17.12
CA GLY A 7 5.83 12.81 -17.33
C GLY A 7 4.86 13.19 -18.47
N ASN A 8 4.79 12.39 -19.54
CA ASN A 8 3.83 12.64 -20.62
C ASN A 8 2.39 12.40 -20.16
N LEU A 9 2.19 11.36 -19.35
CA LEU A 9 0.88 11.07 -18.80
C LEU A 9 0.41 12.17 -17.84
N THR A 10 1.32 12.75 -17.05
CA THR A 10 1.02 13.94 -16.23
C THR A 10 0.52 15.10 -17.08
N ARG A 11 1.20 15.44 -18.19
CA ARG A 11 0.77 16.53 -19.08
C ARG A 11 -0.59 16.29 -19.73
N ILE A 12 -0.90 15.04 -20.08
CA ILE A 12 -2.22 14.68 -20.61
C ILE A 12 -3.30 14.93 -19.55
N PHE A 13 -3.09 14.47 -18.32
CA PHE A 13 -4.05 14.70 -17.24
C PHE A 13 -4.22 16.19 -16.91
N GLU A 14 -3.13 16.97 -16.90
CA GLU A 14 -3.20 18.42 -16.74
C GLU A 14 -3.98 19.09 -17.89
N GLY A 15 -3.77 18.65 -19.14
CA GLY A 15 -4.53 19.12 -20.30
C GLY A 15 -6.02 18.79 -20.25
N LEU A 16 -6.40 17.75 -19.51
CA LEU A 16 -7.80 17.38 -19.22
C LEU A 16 -8.38 18.12 -17.99
N GLY A 17 -7.63 19.04 -17.38
CA GLY A 17 -8.06 19.81 -16.21
C GLY A 17 -7.90 19.10 -14.87
N MET A 18 -7.18 17.97 -14.82
CA MET A 18 -6.85 17.28 -13.57
C MET A 18 -5.58 17.85 -12.95
N SER A 19 -5.48 17.79 -11.62
CA SER A 19 -4.26 18.15 -10.89
C SER A 19 -3.91 17.13 -9.82
N GLY A 20 -2.61 16.91 -9.62
CA GLY A 20 -2.12 16.04 -8.56
C GLY A 20 -2.31 16.70 -7.19
N TRP A 21 -3.11 16.09 -6.33
CA TRP A 21 -3.46 16.64 -5.01
C TRP A 21 -2.75 15.94 -3.85
N PHE A 22 -2.30 14.71 -4.04
CA PHE A 22 -1.61 13.91 -3.03
C PHE A 22 -0.61 12.96 -3.68
N ARG A 23 0.60 12.90 -3.11
CA ARG A 23 1.65 11.95 -3.48
C ARG A 23 2.05 11.15 -2.25
N TYR A 24 2.26 9.85 -2.45
CA TYR A 24 2.84 9.00 -1.44
C TYR A 24 3.86 8.04 -2.02
N GLU A 25 4.78 7.60 -1.18
CA GLU A 25 5.78 6.57 -1.48
C GLU A 25 5.55 5.35 -0.60
N LYS A 26 5.82 4.18 -1.17
CA LYS A 26 5.88 2.91 -0.46
C LYS A 26 6.94 2.01 -1.07
N CYS A 27 7.47 1.13 -0.23
CA CYS A 27 8.38 0.07 -0.59
C CYS A 27 7.66 -1.27 -0.42
N ARG A 28 7.44 -2.00 -1.50
CA ARG A 28 6.66 -3.24 -1.51
C ARG A 28 7.58 -4.45 -1.70
N THR A 29 7.49 -5.41 -0.77
CA THR A 29 8.04 -6.75 -0.96
C THR A 29 6.91 -7.75 -1.11
N THR A 30 6.86 -8.41 -2.25
CA THR A 30 5.83 -9.40 -2.58
C THR A 30 6.27 -10.80 -2.18
N PHE A 31 5.46 -11.50 -1.40
CA PHE A 31 5.65 -12.90 -1.05
C PHE A 31 4.52 -13.77 -1.62
N ARG A 32 4.88 -15.02 -1.93
CA ARG A 32 3.95 -16.07 -2.32
C ARG A 32 4.22 -17.29 -1.47
N LEU A 33 3.15 -17.94 -1.00
CA LEU A 33 3.29 -19.22 -0.32
C LEU A 33 3.65 -20.32 -1.33
N PRO A 34 4.37 -21.38 -0.88
CA PRO A 34 4.71 -22.50 -1.76
C PRO A 34 3.47 -23.15 -2.35
N ALA A 35 3.58 -23.66 -3.58
CA ALA A 35 2.48 -24.33 -4.28
C ALA A 35 1.92 -25.55 -3.50
N SER A 36 2.70 -26.14 -2.59
CA SER A 36 2.24 -27.20 -1.69
C SER A 36 1.09 -26.77 -0.77
N LYS A 37 0.95 -25.46 -0.50
CA LYS A 37 -0.21 -24.88 0.19
C LYS A 37 -1.30 -24.54 -0.83
N ALA A 38 -2.00 -25.56 -1.34
CA ALA A 38 -3.05 -25.40 -2.36
C ALA A 38 -4.14 -24.38 -1.99
N TRP A 39 -4.45 -24.24 -0.69
CA TRP A 39 -5.41 -23.26 -0.18
C TRP A 39 -4.98 -21.80 -0.43
N ALA A 40 -3.67 -21.54 -0.60
CA ALA A 40 -3.10 -20.22 -0.82
C ALA A 40 -2.94 -19.88 -2.32
N LEU A 41 -3.49 -20.70 -3.22
CA LEU A 41 -3.43 -20.43 -4.64
C LEU A 41 -4.09 -19.08 -4.96
N GLY A 42 -3.33 -18.19 -5.60
CA GLY A 42 -3.78 -16.83 -5.91
C GLY A 42 -3.72 -15.84 -4.75
N LEU A 43 -3.17 -16.23 -3.59
CA LEU A 43 -2.87 -15.31 -2.50
C LEU A 43 -1.52 -14.63 -2.72
N LEU A 44 -1.51 -13.30 -2.61
CA LEU A 44 -0.32 -12.46 -2.48
C LEU A 44 -0.24 -11.90 -1.07
N ILE A 45 0.97 -11.89 -0.53
CA ILE A 45 1.28 -11.25 0.75
C ILE A 45 2.22 -10.09 0.43
N GLU A 46 1.72 -8.87 0.56
CA GLU A 46 2.45 -7.65 0.20
C GLU A 46 2.88 -6.94 1.48
N LEU A 47 4.20 -6.89 1.73
CA LEU A 47 4.76 -6.12 2.83
C LEU A 47 5.07 -4.71 2.33
N ASP A 48 4.27 -3.75 2.77
CA ASP A 48 4.37 -2.34 2.40
C ASP A 48 5.02 -1.53 3.52
N GLU A 49 6.25 -1.10 3.30
CA GLU A 49 6.92 -0.11 4.14
C GLU A 49 6.57 1.29 3.65
N THR A 50 6.01 2.12 4.52
CA THR A 50 5.60 3.50 4.22
C THR A 50 6.21 4.48 5.23
N PRO A 51 6.21 5.79 4.94
CA PRO A 51 6.64 6.80 5.91
C PRO A 51 5.85 6.83 7.23
N ILE A 52 4.64 6.24 7.28
CA ILE A 52 3.80 6.20 8.48
C ILE A 52 3.79 4.84 9.20
N GLY A 53 4.51 3.85 8.68
CA GLY A 53 4.56 2.52 9.27
C GLY A 53 4.64 1.40 8.22
N THR A 54 4.73 0.18 8.71
CA THR A 54 4.77 -1.04 7.89
C THR A 54 3.42 -1.73 7.94
N PHE A 55 2.93 -2.16 6.79
CA PHE A 55 1.62 -2.80 6.63
C PHE A 55 1.76 -4.11 5.87
N VAL A 56 0.87 -5.06 6.15
CA VAL A 56 0.73 -6.29 5.37
C VAL A 56 -0.62 -6.23 4.66
N GLU A 57 -0.60 -6.29 3.33
CA GLU A 57 -1.80 -6.48 2.52
C GLU A 57 -1.87 -7.95 2.08
N LEU A 58 -3.04 -8.55 2.26
CA LEU A 58 -3.35 -9.89 1.79
C LEU A 58 -4.34 -9.77 0.63
N GLU A 59 -3.88 -10.07 -0.59
CA GLU A 59 -4.68 -9.94 -1.81
C GLU A 59 -4.97 -11.33 -2.38
N GLY A 60 -6.24 -11.65 -2.69
CA GLY A 60 -6.61 -12.94 -3.25
C GLY A 60 -7.98 -13.44 -2.79
N PRO A 61 -8.24 -14.76 -2.87
CA PRO A 61 -9.50 -15.35 -2.41
C PRO A 61 -9.74 -15.09 -0.92
N ALA A 62 -10.97 -14.70 -0.54
CA ALA A 62 -11.30 -14.31 0.83
C ALA A 62 -10.96 -15.37 1.89
N GLY A 63 -11.22 -16.66 1.61
CA GLY A 63 -10.86 -17.76 2.51
C GLY A 63 -9.35 -17.95 2.69
N ALA A 64 -8.56 -17.65 1.65
CA ALA A 64 -7.10 -17.68 1.74
C ALA A 64 -6.56 -16.49 2.53
N ILE A 65 -7.15 -15.30 2.36
CA ILE A 65 -6.83 -14.11 3.16
C ILE A 65 -7.07 -14.39 4.64
N ASP A 66 -8.27 -14.83 5.01
CA ASP A 66 -8.63 -15.08 6.40
C ASP A 66 -7.74 -16.15 7.04
N ARG A 67 -7.41 -17.21 6.29
CA ARG A 67 -6.49 -18.24 6.77
C ARG A 67 -5.06 -17.72 6.93
N ALA A 68 -4.55 -16.95 5.98
CA ALA A 68 -3.21 -16.38 6.08
C ALA A 68 -3.09 -15.37 7.22
N ALA A 69 -4.11 -14.53 7.43
CA ALA A 69 -4.18 -13.64 8.58
C ALA A 69 -4.10 -14.42 9.89
N ALA A 70 -4.86 -15.51 10.02
CA ALA A 70 -4.81 -16.38 11.20
C ALA A 70 -3.44 -17.05 11.39
N GLU A 71 -2.79 -17.55 10.32
CA GLU A 71 -1.43 -18.10 10.37
C GLU A 71 -0.38 -17.04 10.81
N LEU A 72 -0.64 -15.76 10.54
CA LEU A 72 0.19 -14.63 10.97
C LEU A 72 -0.18 -14.08 12.36
N GLY A 73 -1.18 -14.64 13.03
CA GLY A 73 -1.63 -14.22 14.36
C GLY A 73 -2.61 -13.04 14.38
N PHE A 74 -3.23 -12.72 13.24
CA PHE A 74 -4.23 -11.66 13.11
C PHE A 74 -5.65 -12.21 12.97
N SER A 75 -6.62 -11.38 13.34
CA SER A 75 -8.05 -11.64 13.20
C SER A 75 -8.71 -10.55 12.35
N LYS A 76 -10.00 -10.75 12.03
CA LYS A 76 -10.78 -9.72 11.32
C LYS A 76 -10.90 -8.40 12.07
N HIS A 77 -10.73 -8.40 13.40
CA HIS A 77 -10.74 -7.17 14.20
C HIS A 77 -9.51 -6.30 13.95
N ASP A 78 -8.43 -6.89 13.45
CA ASP A 78 -7.17 -6.21 13.15
C ASP A 78 -7.13 -5.64 11.72
N TYR A 79 -8.15 -5.94 10.90
CA TYR A 79 -8.18 -5.52 9.51
C TYR A 79 -8.33 -4.00 9.38
N LEU A 80 -7.46 -3.41 8.57
CA LEU A 80 -7.54 -2.01 8.20
C LEU A 80 -8.33 -1.88 6.89
N SER A 81 -9.54 -1.32 6.97
CA SER A 81 -10.37 -1.01 5.80
C SER A 81 -10.03 0.35 5.16
N LYS A 82 -9.10 1.10 5.74
CA LYS A 82 -8.70 2.43 5.31
C LYS A 82 -7.52 2.35 4.34
N ASN A 83 -7.55 3.14 3.27
CA ASN A 83 -6.39 3.31 2.40
C ASN A 83 -5.28 4.17 3.06
N TYR A 84 -4.09 4.16 2.48
CA TYR A 84 -2.93 4.88 3.00
C TYR A 84 -3.14 6.38 3.18
N LEU A 85 -3.91 7.03 2.31
CA LEU A 85 -4.23 8.44 2.47
C LEU A 85 -5.02 8.69 3.76
N ARG A 86 -6.05 7.88 4.03
CA ARG A 86 -6.84 8.00 5.27
C ARG A 86 -5.98 7.72 6.51
N LEU A 87 -5.14 6.69 6.46
CA LEU A 87 -4.20 6.37 7.54
C LEU A 87 -3.19 7.51 7.78
N TYR A 88 -2.67 8.12 6.71
CA TYR A 88 -1.78 9.27 6.77
C TYR A 88 -2.46 10.49 7.39
N MET A 89 -3.69 10.80 6.98
CA MET A 89 -4.46 11.92 7.55
C MET A 89 -4.72 11.73 9.05
N GLU A 90 -5.00 10.50 9.50
CA GLU A 90 -5.18 10.18 10.92
C GLU A 90 -3.88 10.34 11.71
N GLU A 91 -2.76 9.90 11.15
CA GLU A 91 -1.44 10.07 11.74
C GLU A 91 -1.04 11.56 11.84
N CYS A 92 -1.32 12.35 10.81
CA CYS A 92 -1.13 13.80 10.83
C CYS A 92 -1.98 14.47 11.92
N ARG A 93 -3.26 14.10 12.01
CA ARG A 93 -4.17 14.61 13.05
C ARG A 93 -3.66 14.26 14.45
N ARG A 94 -3.22 13.02 14.67
CA ARG A 94 -2.66 12.56 15.94
C ARG A 94 -1.41 13.34 16.34
N LYS A 95 -0.60 13.75 15.36
CA LYS A 95 0.62 14.56 15.56
C LYS A 95 0.37 16.07 15.60
N GLY A 96 -0.85 16.53 15.33
CA GLY A 96 -1.18 17.96 15.24
C GLY A 96 -0.50 18.68 14.07
N VAL A 97 -0.22 17.99 12.97
CA VAL A 97 0.43 18.56 11.78
C VAL A 97 -0.51 18.58 10.58
N GLN A 98 -0.31 19.53 9.67
CA GLN A 98 -1.06 19.59 8.42
C GLN A 98 -0.59 18.51 7.44
N PRO A 99 -1.49 17.74 6.80
CA PRO A 99 -1.13 16.78 5.77
C PRO A 99 -0.49 17.47 4.56
N THR A 100 0.57 16.86 4.01
CA THR A 100 1.18 17.29 2.74
C THR A 100 1.31 16.08 1.80
N HIS A 101 2.52 15.57 1.60
CA HIS A 101 2.79 14.34 0.86
C HIS A 101 3.40 13.30 1.79
N MET A 102 2.97 12.04 1.66
CA MET A 102 3.50 10.94 2.44
C MET A 102 4.74 10.35 1.76
N VAL A 103 5.87 11.06 1.84
CA VAL A 103 7.15 10.68 1.18
C VAL A 103 8.25 10.43 2.21
N PHE A 104 9.25 9.63 1.88
CA PHE A 104 10.37 9.33 2.77
C PHE A 104 11.28 10.57 2.95
N ARG A 105 11.77 10.80 4.17
CA ARG A 105 12.66 11.95 4.47
C ARG A 105 14.03 11.87 3.79
N THR A 106 14.52 10.67 3.48
CA THR A 106 15.84 10.45 2.89
C THR A 106 15.73 9.86 1.50
N ARG A 107 16.32 10.53 0.50
CA ARG A 107 16.39 10.06 -0.91
C ARG A 107 17.25 8.82 -1.14
N LYS A 108 17.80 8.17 -0.10
CA LYS A 108 18.39 6.84 -0.29
C LYS A 108 17.24 5.93 -0.68
N LYS A 109 17.29 5.45 -1.92
CA LYS A 109 16.41 4.41 -2.45
C LYS A 109 16.33 3.28 -1.42
N ARG A 110 15.26 3.27 -0.62
CA ARG A 110 14.90 2.12 0.21
C ARG A 110 14.32 1.00 -0.66
N CYS A 111 13.92 1.40 -1.86
CA CYS A 111 13.67 0.70 -3.10
C CYS A 111 14.15 1.67 -4.22
#